data_AF-A0A916L9I8-F1
#
_entry.id   AF-A0A916L9I8-F1
#
_cell.length_a   1.000
_cell.length_b   1.000
_cell.length_c   1.000
_cell.angle_alpha   90.00
_cell.angle_beta   90.00
_cell.angle_gamma   90.00
#
_symmetry.space_group_name_H-M   'P 1'
#
loop_
_entity.id
_entity.type
_entity.pdbx_description
1 polymer ?
#
loop_
_entity_poly.entity_id
_entity_poly.type
_entity_poly.pdbx_seq_one_letter_code
_entity_poly.pdbx_strand_id
1 'polypeptide(L)'
;MPVTMGFYTRRDLPIHYLLADTFTVCDGYFCSLLGGTTPNRLYWMSAWIDPDGTDGGPVLIEPNIQPLQHYSWRIMPENLEDAGVSWKVYQNKLLGALNNTVVGYNGLVNDFKQAADPRSNLARFGISPTYPLDFAADVRNNRLPKVSWVLPGFLLSEHPAFPVNVGAVAIVDALRILLSNPAVWEKTALIVNYDENGGFFDHVVPPTPPPGTPGEFVTVPDIDSVPGSGGIRGPIGLGFRVPCLVISPYSRGPLMVHDTFDHTSTLKLIRARFGVPVPNLTAWRDATVGDMTSTFNFAAPPNPSKPNLDHPRLNALPKSPQCVPNAVLGTVTKTAIPYRVPFPQSMPTQETAPTRGIPSGLC
;
A
#
# COMPACT_ATOMS: atom_id res chain seq x y z
N MET A 1 -11.00 -23.24 13.67
CA MET A 1 -9.83 -22.38 13.42
C MET A 1 -10.25 -20.93 13.59
N PRO A 2 -9.48 -20.10 14.31
CA PRO A 2 -9.71 -18.64 14.31
C PRO A 2 -9.52 -18.09 12.88
N VAL A 3 -10.27 -17.03 12.53
CA VAL A 3 -10.26 -16.40 11.19
C VAL A 3 -8.84 -16.00 10.74
N THR A 4 -7.97 -15.67 11.70
CA THR A 4 -6.53 -15.40 11.49
C THR A 4 -5.81 -16.48 10.69
N MET A 5 -6.16 -17.76 10.85
CA MET A 5 -5.53 -18.87 10.12
C MET A 5 -6.23 -19.20 8.79
N GLY A 6 -7.25 -18.41 8.41
CA GLY A 6 -7.96 -18.57 7.15
C GLY A 6 -7.12 -18.10 5.96
N PHE A 7 -7.40 -18.66 4.79
CA PHE A 7 -6.80 -18.23 3.52
C PHE A 7 -7.85 -18.22 2.42
N TYR A 8 -7.59 -17.43 1.39
CA TYR A 8 -8.42 -17.36 0.19
C TYR A 8 -7.84 -18.22 -0.94
N THR A 9 -8.71 -18.79 -1.75
CA THR A 9 -8.35 -19.56 -2.96
C THR A 9 -8.54 -18.72 -4.22
N ARG A 10 -8.09 -19.24 -5.37
CA ARG A 10 -8.44 -18.71 -6.71
C ARG A 10 -9.93 -18.45 -6.89
N ARG A 11 -10.77 -19.30 -6.32
CA ARG A 11 -12.22 -19.16 -6.40
C ARG A 11 -12.71 -17.96 -5.59
N ASP A 12 -11.98 -17.50 -4.60
CA ASP A 12 -12.41 -16.38 -3.76
C ASP A 12 -11.89 -15.05 -4.32
N LEU A 13 -10.70 -15.05 -4.94
CA LEU A 13 -9.99 -13.86 -5.45
C LEU A 13 -9.73 -13.89 -6.97
N PRO A 14 -10.73 -14.11 -7.83
CA PRO A 14 -10.52 -14.33 -9.26
C PRO A 14 -9.77 -13.19 -9.96
N ILE A 15 -9.93 -11.94 -9.49
CA ILE A 15 -9.29 -10.77 -10.09
C ILE A 15 -7.83 -10.67 -9.71
N HIS A 16 -7.51 -10.83 -8.43
CA HIS A 16 -6.13 -10.85 -7.96
C HIS A 16 -5.35 -11.95 -8.68
N TYR A 17 -5.93 -13.15 -8.81
CA TYR A 17 -5.28 -14.25 -9.54
C TYR A 17 -5.18 -14.01 -11.05
N LEU A 18 -6.19 -13.42 -11.70
CA LEU A 18 -6.10 -13.00 -13.09
C LEU A 18 -4.92 -12.03 -13.30
N LEU A 19 -4.79 -11.03 -12.43
CA LEU A 19 -3.72 -10.04 -12.52
C LEU A 19 -2.37 -10.68 -12.21
N ALA A 20 -2.29 -11.55 -11.20
CA ALA A 20 -1.10 -12.32 -10.86
C ALA A 20 -0.66 -13.25 -12.00
N ASP A 21 -1.58 -13.84 -12.75
CA ASP A 21 -1.24 -14.71 -13.88
C ASP A 21 -0.82 -13.92 -15.13
N THR A 22 -1.10 -12.61 -15.16
CA THR A 22 -0.81 -11.74 -16.31
C THR A 22 0.46 -10.90 -16.10
N PHE A 23 0.72 -10.51 -14.87
CA PHE A 23 1.74 -9.56 -14.47
C PHE A 23 2.65 -10.10 -13.37
N THR A 24 3.55 -9.26 -12.89
CA THR A 24 4.53 -9.62 -11.86
C THR A 24 3.90 -9.61 -10.46
N VAL A 25 4.19 -10.65 -9.70
CA VAL A 25 3.87 -10.79 -8.27
C VAL A 25 5.16 -10.72 -7.47
N CYS A 26 5.16 -9.98 -6.36
CA CYS A 26 6.25 -10.04 -5.39
C CYS A 26 5.80 -10.89 -4.19
N ASP A 27 6.47 -12.00 -3.93
CA ASP A 27 6.16 -12.89 -2.79
C ASP A 27 7.05 -12.64 -1.57
N GLY A 28 8.01 -11.72 -1.69
CA GLY A 28 8.86 -11.23 -0.61
C GLY A 28 8.54 -9.80 -0.15
N TYR A 29 7.30 -9.30 -0.35
CA TYR A 29 6.91 -7.94 0.06
C TYR A 29 6.31 -7.92 1.47
N PHE A 30 6.90 -7.15 2.38
CA PHE A 30 6.51 -7.01 3.78
C PHE A 30 5.88 -5.64 4.05
N CYS A 31 4.97 -5.53 5.02
CA CYS A 31 4.68 -4.22 5.57
C CYS A 31 5.92 -3.69 6.30
N SER A 32 6.15 -2.38 6.27
CA SER A 32 7.40 -1.78 6.78
C SER A 32 7.58 -1.88 8.29
N LEU A 33 6.49 -2.02 9.04
CA LEU A 33 6.52 -2.25 10.48
C LEU A 33 5.45 -3.23 10.92
N LEU A 34 5.65 -3.80 12.10
CA LEU A 34 4.69 -4.72 12.73
C LEU A 34 3.59 -3.91 13.44
N GLY A 35 2.72 -3.28 12.65
CA GLY A 35 1.67 -2.37 13.12
C GLY A 35 0.57 -2.13 12.09
N GLY A 36 -0.30 -1.17 12.39
CA GLY A 36 -1.50 -0.89 11.58
C GLY A 36 -1.27 -0.01 10.35
N THR A 37 -2.39 0.47 9.80
CA THR A 37 -2.47 1.32 8.60
C THR A 37 -1.61 2.58 8.66
N THR A 38 -1.86 3.49 9.62
CA THR A 38 -1.18 4.79 9.68
C THR A 38 0.33 4.70 9.67
N PRO A 39 0.98 3.97 10.60
CA PRO A 39 2.44 3.95 10.62
C PRO A 39 3.02 3.31 9.34
N ASN A 40 2.34 2.32 8.75
CA ASN A 40 2.80 1.71 7.49
C ASN A 40 2.66 2.67 6.31
N ARG A 41 1.61 3.51 6.28
CA ARG A 41 1.47 4.58 5.29
C ARG A 41 2.51 5.69 5.48
N LEU A 42 2.87 6.02 6.72
CA LEU A 42 3.98 6.96 6.99
C LEU A 42 5.30 6.42 6.44
N TYR A 43 5.58 5.12 6.60
CA TYR A 43 6.71 4.47 5.93
C TYR A 43 6.61 4.53 4.40
N TRP A 44 5.44 4.28 3.85
CA TRP A 44 5.21 4.36 2.39
C TRP A 44 5.43 5.76 1.80
N MET A 45 5.22 6.82 2.59
CA MET A 45 5.36 8.21 2.15
C MET A 45 6.71 8.85 2.54
N SER A 46 7.35 8.36 3.61
CA SER A 46 8.46 9.05 4.26
C SER A 46 9.56 8.16 4.83
N ALA A 47 9.43 6.83 4.73
CA ALA A 47 10.32 5.84 5.33
C ALA A 47 10.54 5.99 6.85
N TRP A 48 9.61 6.63 7.57
CA TRP A 48 9.81 7.00 8.96
C TRP A 48 8.51 6.99 9.77
N ILE A 49 8.68 6.89 11.09
CA ILE A 49 7.61 7.06 12.09
C ILE A 49 8.06 7.91 13.28
N ASP A 50 9.25 8.53 13.22
CA ASP A 50 9.86 9.31 14.31
C ASP A 50 10.12 8.51 15.60
N PRO A 51 11.02 7.50 15.54
CA PRO A 51 11.22 6.54 16.62
C PRO A 51 11.83 7.13 17.90
N ASP A 52 12.51 8.26 17.83
CA ASP A 52 13.05 9.02 18.96
C ASP A 52 12.09 10.11 19.48
N GLY A 53 11.03 10.42 18.73
CA GLY A 53 9.91 11.24 19.16
C GLY A 53 10.18 12.74 19.14
N THR A 54 11.06 13.20 18.26
CA THR A 54 11.44 14.62 18.17
C THR A 54 10.53 15.43 17.25
N ASP A 55 9.76 14.77 16.41
CA ASP A 55 9.04 15.36 15.28
C ASP A 55 7.54 15.01 15.25
N GLY A 56 6.98 14.60 16.39
CA GLY A 56 5.55 14.34 16.59
C GLY A 56 5.14 12.86 16.58
N GLY A 57 6.11 11.94 16.47
CA GLY A 57 5.93 10.52 16.74
C GLY A 57 6.45 10.12 18.13
N PRO A 58 6.80 8.84 18.36
CA PRO A 58 6.68 7.71 17.44
C PRO A 58 5.24 7.32 17.17
N VAL A 59 4.93 7.01 15.90
CA VAL A 59 3.61 6.51 15.53
C VAL A 59 3.65 4.98 15.46
N LEU A 60 3.05 4.30 16.44
CA LEU A 60 3.03 2.83 16.52
C LEU A 60 1.63 2.23 16.31
N ILE A 61 0.58 3.04 16.51
CA ILE A 61 -0.81 2.60 16.42
C ILE A 61 -1.63 3.51 15.52
N GLU A 62 -2.79 3.03 15.12
CA GLU A 62 -3.78 3.83 14.42
C GLU A 62 -4.36 4.90 15.36
N PRO A 63 -4.29 6.20 15.01
CA PRO A 63 -4.92 7.24 15.80
C PRO A 63 -6.44 7.23 15.55
N ASN A 64 -7.24 7.46 16.59
CA ASN A 64 -8.71 7.53 16.47
C ASN A 64 -9.17 8.68 15.55
N ILE A 65 -8.43 9.80 15.60
CA ILE A 65 -8.60 10.98 14.76
C ILE A 65 -7.26 11.27 14.12
N GLN A 66 -7.24 11.44 12.80
CA GLN A 66 -6.01 11.72 12.08
C GLN A 66 -5.43 13.07 12.56
N PRO A 67 -4.13 13.11 12.89
CA PRO A 67 -3.53 14.28 13.50
C PRO A 67 -3.35 15.36 12.45
N LEU A 68 -3.92 16.55 12.65
CA LEU A 68 -3.77 17.63 11.67
C LEU A 68 -2.48 18.41 11.93
N GLN A 69 -1.62 18.51 10.91
CA GLN A 69 -0.42 19.37 10.93
C GLN A 69 0.44 19.15 12.19
N HIS A 70 0.65 17.89 12.56
CA HIS A 70 1.33 17.50 13.78
C HIS A 70 2.80 17.17 13.53
N TYR A 71 3.06 16.40 12.47
CA TYR A 71 4.37 15.87 12.15
C TYR A 71 5.28 16.93 11.52
N SER A 72 6.58 16.92 11.83
CA SER A 72 7.56 17.89 11.30
C SER A 72 8.70 17.30 10.47
N TRP A 73 8.81 15.97 10.36
CA TRP A 73 9.84 15.39 9.51
C TRP A 73 9.50 15.54 8.03
N ARG A 74 10.51 15.32 7.20
CA ARG A 74 10.44 15.50 5.75
C ARG A 74 9.86 14.28 5.04
N ILE A 75 9.06 14.50 4.00
CA ILE A 75 8.38 13.43 3.23
C ILE A 75 8.78 13.39 1.76
N MET A 76 8.49 12.26 1.08
CA MET A 76 8.91 12.06 -0.31
C MET A 76 8.40 13.13 -1.29
N PRO A 77 7.15 13.64 -1.17
CA PRO A 77 6.66 14.75 -1.97
C PRO A 77 7.60 15.96 -1.99
N GLU A 78 8.19 16.35 -0.86
CA GLU A 78 9.11 17.48 -0.81
C GLU A 78 10.42 17.17 -1.58
N ASN A 79 10.95 15.95 -1.48
CA ASN A 79 12.11 15.53 -2.29
C ASN A 79 11.81 15.53 -3.80
N LEU A 80 10.57 15.25 -4.18
CA LEU A 80 10.12 15.33 -5.57
C LEU A 80 9.97 16.79 -6.03
N GLU A 81 9.46 17.68 -5.18
CA GLU A 81 9.37 19.11 -5.46
C GLU A 81 10.74 19.73 -5.73
N ASP A 82 11.71 19.47 -4.85
CA ASP A 82 13.08 20.00 -4.98
C ASP A 82 13.74 19.57 -6.30
N ALA A 83 13.38 18.38 -6.81
CA ALA A 83 13.88 17.83 -8.05
C ALA A 83 13.02 18.17 -9.29
N GLY A 84 11.94 18.94 -9.13
CA GLY A 84 11.01 19.25 -10.22
C GLY A 84 10.29 18.03 -10.80
N VAL A 85 10.14 16.96 -10.02
CA VAL A 85 9.41 15.74 -10.41
C VAL A 85 7.95 15.92 -10.05
N SER A 86 7.07 15.94 -11.04
CA SER A 86 5.64 16.14 -10.80
C SER A 86 5.04 14.98 -10.01
N TRP A 87 4.27 15.31 -8.98
CA TRP A 87 3.64 14.33 -8.10
C TRP A 87 2.24 14.76 -7.67
N LYS A 88 1.38 13.80 -7.32
CA LYS A 88 0.10 14.04 -6.63
C LYS A 88 -0.29 12.86 -5.74
N VAL A 89 -1.09 13.14 -4.71
CA VAL A 89 -1.82 12.14 -3.93
C VAL A 89 -3.31 12.30 -4.24
N TYR A 90 -3.94 11.26 -4.75
CA TYR A 90 -5.37 11.21 -5.04
C TYR A 90 -6.07 10.41 -3.96
N GLN A 91 -6.95 11.05 -3.19
CA GLN A 91 -7.66 10.41 -2.08
C GLN A 91 -9.16 10.46 -2.31
N ASN A 92 -9.86 9.40 -1.93
CA ASN A 92 -11.31 9.41 -1.92
C ASN A 92 -11.82 10.28 -0.76
N LYS A 93 -12.65 11.28 -1.07
CA LYS A 93 -13.17 12.23 -0.07
C LYS A 93 -14.68 12.12 0.17
N LEU A 94 -15.29 11.00 -0.22
CA LEU A 94 -16.74 10.85 -0.24
C LEU A 94 -17.40 11.06 1.14
N LEU A 95 -16.69 10.79 2.24
CA LEU A 95 -17.25 10.90 3.59
C LEU A 95 -17.13 12.32 4.20
N GLY A 96 -16.65 13.31 3.43
CA GLY A 96 -16.57 14.70 3.86
C GLY A 96 -15.79 14.89 5.18
N ALA A 97 -16.46 15.41 6.20
CA ALA A 97 -15.85 15.64 7.52
C ALA A 97 -15.37 14.36 8.22
N LEU A 98 -15.93 13.19 7.88
CA LEU A 98 -15.48 11.90 8.42
C LEU A 98 -14.18 11.41 7.77
N ASN A 99 -13.65 12.10 6.77
CA ASN A 99 -12.37 11.72 6.17
C ASN A 99 -11.18 11.90 7.12
N ASN A 100 -11.29 12.66 8.20
CA ASN A 100 -10.23 12.77 9.22
C ASN A 100 -10.31 11.68 10.31
N THR A 101 -11.03 10.59 10.05
CA THR A 101 -11.17 9.45 10.97
C THR A 101 -10.52 8.19 10.37
N VAL A 102 -10.47 7.12 11.18
CA VAL A 102 -10.04 5.77 10.75
C VAL A 102 -10.75 5.25 9.49
N VAL A 103 -11.94 5.80 9.17
CA VAL A 103 -12.83 5.32 8.09
C VAL A 103 -12.65 6.09 6.77
N GLY A 104 -12.07 7.29 6.77
CA GLY A 104 -12.01 8.09 5.54
C GLY A 104 -10.66 8.72 5.24
N TYR A 105 -9.67 8.49 6.11
CA TYR A 105 -8.25 8.77 5.93
C TYR A 105 -7.89 9.89 4.92
N ASN A 106 -7.85 11.13 5.40
CA ASN A 106 -7.43 12.33 4.67
C ASN A 106 -6.03 12.81 5.10
N GLY A 107 -5.28 11.94 5.79
CA GLY A 107 -4.17 12.34 6.67
C GLY A 107 -2.79 12.34 6.03
N LEU A 108 -2.53 11.57 4.97
CA LEU A 108 -1.14 11.23 4.64
C LEU A 108 -0.18 12.42 4.43
N VAL A 109 -0.64 13.50 3.77
CA VAL A 109 0.13 14.75 3.64
C VAL A 109 -0.39 15.84 4.59
N ASN A 110 -1.67 15.81 4.96
CA ASN A 110 -2.29 16.84 5.80
C ASN A 110 -1.85 16.74 7.27
N ASP A 111 -1.30 15.61 7.67
CA ASP A 111 -0.80 15.39 9.02
C ASP A 111 0.54 16.08 9.27
N PHE A 112 1.17 16.61 8.21
CA PHE A 112 2.45 17.29 8.24
C PHE A 112 2.31 18.81 8.33
N LYS A 113 3.07 19.44 9.23
CA LYS A 113 3.08 20.91 9.44
C LYS A 113 3.39 21.68 8.17
N GLN A 114 4.19 21.11 7.29
CA GLN A 114 4.59 21.69 6.01
C GLN A 114 3.39 21.90 5.06
N ALA A 115 2.29 21.16 5.27
CA ALA A 115 1.06 21.32 4.49
C ALA A 115 0.08 22.37 5.07
N ALA A 116 0.45 23.07 6.16
CA ALA A 116 -0.42 24.04 6.82
C ALA A 116 -0.73 25.27 5.96
N ASP A 117 0.19 25.70 5.08
CA ASP A 117 -0.11 26.76 4.12
C ASP A 117 -0.98 26.19 2.97
N PRO A 118 -2.24 26.64 2.81
CA PRO A 118 -3.09 26.19 1.71
C PRO A 118 -2.55 26.56 0.32
N ARG A 119 -1.56 27.45 0.23
CA ARG A 119 -0.87 27.78 -1.02
C ARG A 119 0.35 26.91 -1.31
N SER A 120 0.78 26.08 -0.35
CA SER A 120 1.87 25.13 -0.56
C SER A 120 1.53 24.11 -1.65
N ASN A 121 2.55 23.59 -2.32
CA ASN A 121 2.40 22.48 -3.25
C ASN A 121 1.92 21.21 -2.53
N LEU A 122 2.31 21.00 -1.27
CA LEU A 122 1.78 19.94 -0.42
C LEU A 122 0.25 20.01 -0.30
N ALA A 123 -0.32 21.18 -0.06
CA ALA A 123 -1.78 21.37 -0.03
C ALA A 123 -2.42 21.20 -1.43
N ARG A 124 -1.79 21.73 -2.48
CA ARG A 124 -2.32 21.69 -3.86
C ARG A 124 -2.29 20.31 -4.49
N PHE A 125 -1.26 19.51 -4.21
CA PHE A 125 -1.00 18.23 -4.87
C PHE A 125 -1.13 17.03 -3.94
N GLY A 126 -0.96 17.20 -2.62
CA GLY A 126 -1.07 16.13 -1.64
C GLY A 126 -2.41 16.08 -0.89
N ILE A 127 -3.10 17.21 -0.76
CA ILE A 127 -4.39 17.29 -0.06
C ILE A 127 -5.52 17.46 -1.06
N SER A 128 -5.46 18.47 -1.92
CA SER A 128 -6.59 18.90 -2.76
C SER A 128 -7.12 17.83 -3.73
N PRO A 129 -6.30 17.05 -4.47
CA PRO A 129 -6.78 16.13 -5.50
C PRO A 129 -7.65 14.99 -4.95
N THR A 130 -8.61 14.57 -5.76
CA THR A 130 -9.61 13.56 -5.40
C THR A 130 -9.57 12.32 -6.28
N TYR A 131 -9.87 11.19 -5.68
CA TYR A 131 -10.13 9.93 -6.39
C TYR A 131 -11.64 9.62 -6.37
N PRO A 132 -12.25 9.19 -7.50
CA PRO A 132 -11.61 8.92 -8.80
C PRO A 132 -11.57 10.13 -9.77
N LEU A 133 -12.22 11.26 -9.44
CA LEU A 133 -12.52 12.32 -10.41
C LEU A 133 -11.28 13.00 -10.99
N ASP A 134 -10.39 13.52 -10.14
CA ASP A 134 -9.20 14.24 -10.62
C ASP A 134 -8.18 13.28 -11.24
N PHE A 135 -8.05 12.07 -10.69
CA PHE A 135 -7.22 11.02 -11.27
C PHE A 135 -7.67 10.69 -12.71
N ALA A 136 -8.97 10.47 -12.92
CA ALA A 136 -9.52 10.22 -14.25
C ALA A 136 -9.40 11.43 -15.19
N ALA A 137 -9.51 12.65 -14.66
CA ALA A 137 -9.31 13.86 -15.44
C ALA A 137 -7.84 14.00 -15.89
N ASP A 138 -6.88 13.76 -15.01
CA ASP A 138 -5.45 13.84 -15.32
C ASP A 138 -5.06 12.76 -16.34
N VAL A 139 -5.56 11.53 -16.19
CA VAL A 139 -5.31 10.46 -17.17
C VAL A 139 -5.91 10.79 -18.53
N ARG A 140 -7.20 11.16 -18.62
CA ARG A 140 -7.85 11.49 -19.90
C ARG A 140 -7.15 12.63 -20.63
N ASN A 141 -6.63 13.60 -19.89
CA ASN A 141 -5.95 14.77 -20.46
C ASN A 141 -4.44 14.58 -20.66
N ASN A 142 -3.89 13.37 -20.48
CA ASN A 142 -2.45 13.09 -20.56
C ASN A 142 -1.61 14.00 -19.63
N ARG A 143 -2.13 14.28 -18.43
CA ARG A 143 -1.54 15.12 -17.36
C ARG A 143 -1.26 14.34 -16.08
N LEU A 144 -1.27 13.00 -16.13
CA LEU A 144 -0.90 12.18 -14.98
C LEU A 144 0.53 12.53 -14.53
N PRO A 145 0.75 12.85 -13.22
CA PRO A 145 2.08 13.14 -12.69
C PRO A 145 3.05 11.96 -12.82
N LYS A 146 4.36 12.24 -12.77
CA LYS A 146 5.41 11.22 -12.81
C LYS A 146 5.32 10.24 -11.63
N VAL A 147 4.87 10.72 -10.46
CA VAL A 147 4.61 9.92 -9.27
C VAL A 147 3.19 10.18 -8.77
N SER A 148 2.37 9.14 -8.66
CA SER A 148 0.96 9.28 -8.23
C SER A 148 0.66 8.26 -7.14
N TRP A 149 0.30 8.75 -5.94
CA TRP A 149 -0.26 7.90 -4.89
C TRP A 149 -1.79 7.91 -5.02
N VAL A 150 -2.39 6.73 -5.04
CA VAL A 150 -3.85 6.58 -5.19
C VAL A 150 -4.38 5.82 -3.98
N LEU A 151 -5.21 6.49 -3.19
CA LEU A 151 -5.90 5.89 -2.04
C LEU A 151 -7.37 5.69 -2.41
N PRO A 152 -7.82 4.45 -2.68
CA PRO A 152 -9.22 4.17 -2.91
C PRO A 152 -10.04 4.42 -1.64
N GLY A 153 -11.36 4.54 -1.80
CA GLY A 153 -12.26 4.72 -0.66
C GLY A 153 -12.20 3.54 0.29
N PHE A 154 -12.36 3.80 1.59
CA PHE A 154 -12.29 2.78 2.65
C PHE A 154 -13.21 1.58 2.42
N LEU A 155 -14.41 1.80 1.89
CA LEU A 155 -15.35 0.72 1.55
C LEU A 155 -14.81 -0.23 0.47
N LEU A 156 -13.77 0.18 -0.26
CA LEU A 156 -13.11 -0.59 -1.33
C LEU A 156 -11.65 -0.96 -0.96
N SER A 157 -11.26 -0.90 0.32
CA SER A 157 -9.86 -1.08 0.76
C SER A 157 -9.48 -2.52 1.12
N GLU A 158 -10.43 -3.46 1.11
CA GLU A 158 -10.26 -4.83 1.62
C GLU A 158 -9.99 -4.92 3.14
N HIS A 159 -10.10 -3.79 3.87
CA HIS A 159 -9.95 -3.75 5.33
C HIS A 159 -10.98 -4.68 6.01
N PRO A 160 -10.58 -5.57 6.94
CA PRO A 160 -11.54 -6.37 7.69
C PRO A 160 -12.56 -5.50 8.45
N ALA A 161 -13.86 -5.78 8.43
CA ALA A 161 -14.56 -6.97 7.98
C ALA A 161 -15.13 -6.87 6.53
N PHE A 162 -14.60 -5.99 5.68
CA PHE A 162 -15.00 -5.94 4.27
C PHE A 162 -14.52 -7.20 3.53
N PRO A 163 -15.32 -7.73 2.60
CA PRO A 163 -14.85 -8.79 1.74
C PRO A 163 -13.71 -8.32 0.82
N VAL A 164 -12.66 -9.13 0.72
CA VAL A 164 -11.50 -8.88 -0.16
C VAL A 164 -11.90 -8.69 -1.62
N ASN A 165 -12.97 -9.36 -2.06
CA ASN A 165 -13.47 -9.19 -3.42
C ASN A 165 -13.99 -7.77 -3.73
N VAL A 166 -14.31 -6.94 -2.72
CA VAL A 166 -14.75 -5.55 -2.94
C VAL A 166 -13.57 -4.66 -3.33
N GLY A 167 -12.36 -4.88 -2.81
CA GLY A 167 -11.21 -4.07 -3.24
C GLY A 167 -10.66 -4.43 -4.61
N ALA A 168 -10.97 -5.63 -5.13
CA ALA A 168 -10.78 -5.93 -6.54
C ALA A 168 -11.49 -4.90 -7.44
N VAL A 169 -12.60 -4.30 -7.00
CA VAL A 169 -13.28 -3.20 -7.72
C VAL A 169 -12.39 -1.97 -7.81
N ALA A 170 -11.75 -1.56 -6.71
CA ALA A 170 -10.84 -0.41 -6.72
C ALA A 170 -9.65 -0.61 -7.65
N ILE A 171 -9.03 -1.81 -7.65
CA ILE A 171 -7.93 -2.15 -8.55
C ILE A 171 -8.40 -2.06 -10.01
N VAL A 172 -9.55 -2.64 -10.33
CA VAL A 172 -10.12 -2.63 -11.68
C VAL A 172 -10.52 -1.24 -12.14
N ASP A 173 -11.07 -0.40 -11.25
CA ASP A 173 -11.44 0.97 -11.60
C ASP A 173 -10.22 1.83 -11.88
N ALA A 174 -9.15 1.71 -11.06
CA ALA A 174 -7.89 2.39 -11.32
C ALA A 174 -7.29 1.94 -12.68
N LEU A 175 -7.31 0.64 -12.97
CA LEU A 175 -6.85 0.11 -14.26
C LEU A 175 -7.72 0.59 -15.42
N ARG A 176 -9.05 0.60 -15.29
CA ARG A 176 -9.95 1.11 -16.34
C ARG A 176 -9.69 2.58 -16.63
N ILE A 177 -9.44 3.39 -15.60
CA ILE A 177 -9.06 4.78 -15.76
C ILE A 177 -7.75 4.88 -16.54
N LEU A 178 -6.68 4.17 -16.13
CA LEU A 178 -5.40 4.15 -16.83
C LEU A 178 -5.53 3.71 -18.30
N LEU A 179 -6.27 2.62 -18.55
CA LEU A 179 -6.51 2.05 -19.87
C LEU A 179 -7.42 2.90 -20.77
N SER A 180 -8.09 3.92 -20.22
CA SER A 180 -8.89 4.87 -21.00
C SER A 180 -8.03 5.80 -21.86
N ASN A 181 -6.74 5.94 -21.54
CA ASN A 181 -5.78 6.69 -22.34
C ASN A 181 -4.54 5.82 -22.65
N PRO A 182 -4.45 5.24 -23.87
CA PRO A 182 -3.32 4.40 -24.28
C PRO A 182 -1.95 5.08 -24.11
N ALA A 183 -1.85 6.37 -24.42
CA ALA A 183 -0.59 7.12 -24.30
C ALA A 183 -0.12 7.31 -22.84
N VAL A 184 -1.03 7.19 -21.87
CA VAL A 184 -0.69 7.13 -20.44
C VAL A 184 -0.33 5.71 -20.05
N TRP A 185 -1.17 4.72 -20.41
CA TRP A 185 -0.96 3.32 -20.06
C TRP A 185 0.39 2.77 -20.53
N GLU A 186 0.80 3.06 -21.77
CA GLU A 186 2.04 2.57 -22.38
C GLU A 186 3.32 2.91 -21.61
N LYS A 187 3.26 3.91 -20.73
CA LYS A 187 4.39 4.43 -19.94
C LYS A 187 4.15 4.39 -18.42
N THR A 188 3.13 3.66 -17.96
CA THR A 188 2.74 3.61 -16.55
C THR A 188 3.01 2.25 -15.92
N ALA A 189 3.39 2.24 -14.64
CA ALA A 189 3.32 1.08 -13.77
C ALA A 189 2.35 1.37 -12.64
N LEU A 190 1.34 0.52 -12.46
CA LEU A 190 0.48 0.51 -11.28
C LEU A 190 1.03 -0.53 -10.30
N ILE A 191 1.47 -0.08 -9.15
CA ILE A 191 1.91 -0.95 -8.06
C ILE A 191 0.77 -1.03 -7.04
N VAL A 192 0.26 -2.23 -6.80
CA VAL A 192 -0.79 -2.49 -5.81
C VAL A 192 -0.13 -3.07 -4.57
N ASN A 193 -0.18 -2.33 -3.47
CA ASN A 193 0.33 -2.71 -2.15
C ASN A 193 -0.79 -2.65 -1.12
N TYR A 194 -0.65 -3.44 -0.07
CA TYR A 194 -1.49 -3.39 1.12
C TYR A 194 -0.67 -2.81 2.25
N ASP A 195 -1.26 -1.94 3.06
CA ASP A 195 -0.56 -1.28 4.17
C ASP A 195 -0.15 -2.27 5.27
N GLU A 196 -1.02 -3.22 5.61
CA GLU A 196 -0.81 -4.26 6.63
C GLU A 196 -1.53 -5.58 6.30
N ASN A 197 -1.38 -6.61 7.15
CA ASN A 197 -1.83 -7.99 6.87
C ASN A 197 -3.26 -8.31 7.33
N GLY A 198 -4.02 -7.35 7.82
CA GLY A 198 -5.39 -7.50 8.33
C GLY A 198 -5.49 -8.39 9.57
N GLY A 199 -4.36 -8.67 10.24
CA GLY A 199 -4.27 -9.66 11.31
C GLY A 199 -4.37 -11.13 10.84
N PHE A 200 -4.18 -11.41 9.55
CA PHE A 200 -4.09 -12.76 9.01
C PHE A 200 -2.68 -13.34 9.16
N PHE A 201 -2.61 -14.66 9.31
CA PHE A 201 -1.35 -15.39 9.45
C PHE A 201 -0.55 -15.39 8.14
N ASP A 202 0.74 -15.13 8.25
CA ASP A 202 1.75 -15.50 7.25
C ASP A 202 2.84 -16.34 7.93
N HIS A 203 3.38 -17.32 7.21
CA HIS A 203 4.34 -18.28 7.75
C HIS A 203 5.79 -17.80 7.70
N VAL A 204 6.09 -16.73 6.95
CA VAL A 204 7.46 -16.24 6.79
C VAL A 204 7.77 -15.26 7.91
N VAL A 205 8.87 -15.53 8.60
CA VAL A 205 9.40 -14.64 9.63
C VAL A 205 9.96 -13.38 8.95
N PRO A 206 9.56 -12.17 9.37
CA PRO A 206 10.06 -10.94 8.78
C PRO A 206 11.56 -10.73 9.06
N PRO A 207 12.32 -10.19 8.09
CA PRO A 207 13.64 -9.62 8.36
C PRO A 207 13.55 -8.60 9.50
N THR A 208 14.39 -8.79 10.52
CA THR A 208 14.38 -7.97 11.74
C THR A 208 15.77 -7.38 11.96
N PRO A 209 15.89 -6.07 12.25
CA PRO A 209 17.16 -5.40 12.48
C PRO A 209 17.81 -5.93 13.77
N PRO A 210 19.15 -6.09 13.79
CA PRO A 210 19.86 -6.40 15.02
C PRO A 210 19.61 -5.35 16.12
N PRO A 211 19.56 -5.73 17.41
CA PRO A 211 19.43 -4.77 18.51
C PRO A 211 20.42 -3.61 18.42
N GLY A 212 19.92 -2.38 18.62
CA GLY A 212 20.74 -1.16 18.58
C GLY A 212 20.98 -0.60 17.17
N THR A 213 20.36 -1.16 16.14
CA THR A 213 20.41 -0.59 14.78
C THR A 213 19.81 0.83 14.77
N PRO A 214 20.58 1.87 14.38
CA PRO A 214 20.11 3.26 14.41
C PRO A 214 18.87 3.48 13.54
N GLY A 215 17.86 4.17 14.10
CA GLY A 215 16.61 4.49 13.40
C GLY A 215 15.63 3.33 13.23
N GLU A 216 16.00 2.12 13.67
CA GLU A 216 15.19 0.89 13.47
C GLU A 216 14.58 0.35 14.77
N PHE A 217 14.70 1.11 15.86
CA PHE A 217 14.17 0.80 17.20
C PHE A 217 13.50 2.03 17.78
N VAL A 218 12.43 1.82 18.56
CA VAL A 218 11.78 2.90 19.31
C VAL A 218 12.69 3.33 20.47
N THR A 219 13.16 4.58 20.42
CA THR A 219 14.23 5.10 21.28
C THR A 219 13.84 6.31 22.11
N VAL A 220 12.57 6.75 22.08
CA VAL A 220 12.06 7.82 22.96
C VAL A 220 12.54 7.70 24.41
N PRO A 221 12.81 8.79 25.15
CA PRO A 221 13.19 8.70 26.56
C PRO A 221 12.14 8.00 27.43
N ASP A 222 10.87 8.39 27.29
CA ASP A 222 9.74 7.84 28.04
C ASP A 222 8.89 6.89 27.16
N ILE A 223 9.29 5.62 27.12
CA ILE A 223 8.60 4.59 26.30
C ILE A 223 7.17 4.30 26.76
N ASP A 224 6.89 4.46 28.06
CA ASP A 224 5.57 4.19 28.64
C ASP A 224 4.56 5.27 28.23
N SER A 225 5.03 6.46 27.87
CA SER A 225 4.19 7.52 27.30
C SER A 225 3.77 7.27 25.84
N VAL A 226 4.44 6.34 25.12
CA VAL A 226 4.16 6.09 23.69
C VAL A 226 2.97 5.14 23.54
N PRO A 227 1.85 5.59 22.95
CA PRO A 227 0.67 4.74 22.79
C PRO A 227 0.98 3.49 21.97
N GLY A 228 0.61 2.32 22.54
CA GLY A 228 0.81 1.03 21.92
C GLY A 228 2.21 0.44 22.02
N SER A 229 3.18 1.12 22.67
CA SER A 229 4.50 0.55 22.92
C SER A 229 4.47 -0.64 23.88
N GLY A 230 3.53 -0.63 24.83
CA GLY A 230 3.50 -1.59 25.95
C GLY A 230 4.76 -1.54 26.81
N GLY A 231 5.52 -0.43 26.79
CA GLY A 231 6.83 -0.30 27.43
C GLY A 231 7.98 -1.01 26.69
N ILE A 232 7.72 -1.57 25.50
CA ILE A 232 8.69 -2.39 24.75
C ILE A 232 9.44 -1.52 23.74
N ARG A 233 10.78 -1.54 23.82
CA ARG A 233 11.71 -0.92 22.87
C ARG A 233 12.11 -1.90 21.76
N GLY A 234 11.10 -2.44 21.08
CA GLY A 234 11.28 -3.46 20.06
C GLY A 234 11.82 -2.90 18.75
N PRO A 235 12.24 -3.79 17.83
CA PRO A 235 12.49 -3.40 16.44
C PRO A 235 11.20 -2.86 15.82
N ILE A 236 11.33 -1.87 14.94
CA ILE A 236 10.17 -1.27 14.26
C ILE A 236 9.56 -2.26 13.25
N GLY A 237 10.39 -2.88 12.42
CA GLY A 237 9.95 -3.81 11.40
C GLY A 237 11.07 -4.74 10.93
N LEU A 238 10.92 -5.44 9.81
CA LEU A 238 9.73 -5.44 8.96
C LEU A 238 8.54 -6.13 9.67
N GLY A 239 7.33 -5.87 9.18
CA GLY A 239 6.12 -6.57 9.62
C GLY A 239 5.84 -7.80 8.74
N PHE A 240 4.62 -8.32 8.79
CA PHE A 240 4.23 -9.51 8.00
C PHE A 240 4.27 -9.26 6.49
N ARG A 241 4.38 -10.34 5.71
CA ARG A 241 4.21 -10.25 4.26
C ARG A 241 2.81 -9.81 3.89
N VAL A 242 2.74 -9.00 2.85
CA VAL A 242 1.51 -8.52 2.22
C VAL A 242 1.60 -8.71 0.71
N PRO A 243 0.48 -8.94 0.00
CA PRO A 243 0.52 -9.08 -1.44
C PRO A 243 1.07 -7.81 -2.12
N CYS A 244 1.86 -8.00 -3.18
CA CYS A 244 2.25 -6.91 -4.06
C CYS A 244 2.16 -7.35 -5.52
N LEU A 245 1.44 -6.56 -6.33
CA LEU A 245 1.31 -6.74 -7.76
C LEU A 245 1.91 -5.53 -8.48
N VAL A 246 2.74 -5.79 -9.50
CA VAL A 246 3.28 -4.75 -10.38
C VAL A 246 2.62 -4.90 -11.74
N ILE A 247 1.72 -4.00 -12.09
CA ILE A 247 0.86 -4.06 -13.27
C ILE A 247 1.30 -2.99 -14.27
N SER A 248 1.98 -3.41 -15.33
CA SER A 248 2.60 -2.51 -16.31
C SER A 248 2.81 -3.21 -17.65
N PRO A 249 2.88 -2.48 -18.77
CA PRO A 249 3.43 -3.02 -20.02
C PRO A 249 4.84 -3.62 -19.86
N TYR A 250 5.61 -3.18 -18.86
CA TYR A 250 6.99 -3.62 -18.59
C TYR A 250 7.11 -4.75 -17.56
N SER A 251 6.01 -5.17 -16.92
CA SER A 251 6.00 -6.23 -15.90
C SER A 251 5.22 -7.47 -16.36
N ARG A 252 5.12 -7.63 -17.68
CA ARG A 252 4.28 -8.60 -18.37
C ARG A 252 4.84 -10.01 -18.32
N GLY A 253 3.93 -10.97 -18.13
CA GLY A 253 4.20 -12.40 -17.93
C GLY A 253 3.85 -12.81 -16.51
N PRO A 254 3.54 -14.10 -16.25
CA PRO A 254 3.34 -14.61 -14.90
C PRO A 254 4.70 -14.66 -14.19
N LEU A 255 5.22 -13.50 -13.80
CA LEU A 255 6.53 -13.38 -13.18
C LEU A 255 6.38 -13.38 -11.66
N MET A 256 7.34 -13.97 -10.98
CA MET A 256 7.42 -14.00 -9.53
C MET A 256 8.79 -13.48 -9.08
N VAL A 257 8.78 -12.40 -8.31
CA VAL A 257 9.98 -11.79 -7.73
C VAL A 257 10.08 -12.16 -6.27
N HIS A 258 11.24 -12.70 -5.90
CA HIS A 258 11.55 -13.22 -4.57
C HIS A 258 12.40 -12.29 -3.72
N ASP A 259 12.76 -11.12 -4.25
CA ASP A 259 13.50 -10.11 -3.49
C ASP A 259 12.70 -9.69 -2.26
N THR A 260 13.43 -9.31 -1.21
CA THR A 260 12.84 -8.75 0.01
C THR A 260 12.47 -7.29 -0.26
N PHE A 261 11.19 -6.95 -0.11
CA PHE A 261 10.67 -5.59 -0.27
C PHE A 261 9.88 -5.16 0.95
N ASP A 262 9.76 -3.85 1.13
CA ASP A 262 8.77 -3.25 2.02
C ASP A 262 8.21 -1.95 1.41
N HIS A 263 7.42 -1.16 2.16
CA HIS A 263 6.88 0.11 1.65
C HIS A 263 7.94 1.11 1.19
N THR A 264 9.15 1.05 1.76
CA THR A 264 10.27 1.91 1.33
C THR A 264 10.85 1.48 0.00
N SER A 265 10.63 0.23 -0.45
CA SER A 265 11.06 -0.23 -1.78
C SER A 265 10.39 0.56 -2.90
N THR A 266 9.15 1.03 -2.72
CA THR A 266 8.49 1.93 -3.67
C THR A 266 9.17 3.31 -3.74
N LEU A 267 9.66 3.82 -2.61
CA LEU A 267 10.45 5.06 -2.56
C LEU A 267 11.83 4.88 -3.20
N LYS A 268 12.45 3.71 -3.00
CA LYS A 268 13.70 3.34 -3.66
C LYS A 268 13.54 3.20 -5.18
N LEU A 269 12.39 2.71 -5.66
CA LEU A 269 12.08 2.71 -7.09
C LEU A 269 12.01 4.14 -7.65
N ILE A 270 11.36 5.05 -6.92
CA ILE A 270 11.30 6.48 -7.28
C ILE A 270 12.72 7.08 -7.32
N ARG A 271 13.57 6.77 -6.32
CA ARG A 271 15.00 7.13 -6.32
C ARG A 271 15.72 6.61 -7.54
N ALA A 272 15.60 5.32 -7.84
CA ALA A 272 16.25 4.69 -9.00
C ALA A 272 15.79 5.32 -10.32
N ARG A 273 14.51 5.67 -10.43
CA ARG A 273 13.94 6.24 -11.66
C ARG A 273 14.27 7.71 -11.87
N PHE A 274 14.27 8.53 -10.81
CA PHE A 274 14.35 9.99 -10.93
C PHE A 274 15.59 10.62 -10.28
N GLY A 275 16.46 9.83 -9.65
CA GLY A 275 17.67 10.33 -9.00
C GLY A 275 17.40 11.18 -7.74
N VAL A 276 16.24 11.00 -7.11
CA VAL A 276 15.83 11.75 -5.91
C VAL A 276 16.17 10.96 -4.63
N PRO A 277 16.63 11.59 -3.54
CA PRO A 277 16.89 10.88 -2.30
C PRO A 277 15.58 10.36 -1.68
N VAL A 278 15.66 9.23 -0.97
CA VAL A 278 14.56 8.77 -0.10
C VAL A 278 14.73 9.46 1.26
N PRO A 279 13.72 10.18 1.78
CA PRO A 279 13.83 10.82 3.08
C PRO A 279 13.91 9.76 4.19
N ASN A 280 14.66 10.04 5.25
CA ASN A 280 14.72 9.25 6.49
C ASN A 280 15.09 7.75 6.36
N LEU A 281 15.50 7.29 5.16
CA LEU A 281 15.82 5.89 4.95
C LEU A 281 17.08 5.50 5.75
N THR A 282 16.94 4.51 6.64
CA THR A 282 18.07 4.01 7.43
C THR A 282 19.05 3.22 6.57
N ALA A 283 20.32 3.17 6.99
CA ALA A 283 21.33 2.36 6.32
C ALA A 283 20.98 0.86 6.33
N TRP A 284 20.40 0.37 7.43
CA TRP A 284 19.98 -1.03 7.52
C TRP A 284 18.87 -1.35 6.52
N ARG A 285 17.84 -0.50 6.45
CA ARG A 285 16.72 -0.72 5.54
C ARG A 285 17.15 -0.61 4.09
N ASP A 286 17.99 0.38 3.76
CA ASP A 286 18.54 0.51 2.40
C ASP A 286 19.35 -0.72 1.96
N ALA A 287 20.07 -1.36 2.89
CA ALA A 287 20.81 -2.59 2.60
C ALA A 287 19.95 -3.87 2.62
N THR A 288 18.81 -3.86 3.29
CA THR A 288 17.99 -5.07 3.54
C THR A 288 16.90 -5.26 2.49
N VAL A 289 16.24 -4.18 2.05
CA VAL A 289 15.13 -4.27 1.09
C VAL A 289 15.57 -3.79 -0.30
N GLY A 290 15.05 -4.41 -1.36
CA GLY A 290 15.33 -4.03 -2.73
C GLY A 290 14.63 -2.73 -3.16
N ASP A 291 14.87 -2.30 -4.41
CA ASP A 291 14.34 -1.08 -5.00
C ASP A 291 13.22 -1.32 -6.03
N MET A 292 12.71 -2.55 -6.09
CA MET A 292 11.68 -3.04 -7.02
C MET A 292 12.05 -2.99 -8.51
N THR A 293 13.28 -2.66 -8.91
CA THR A 293 13.65 -2.65 -10.33
C THR A 293 13.57 -4.05 -10.97
N SER A 294 13.83 -5.10 -10.20
CA SER A 294 13.67 -6.51 -10.58
C SER A 294 12.23 -6.94 -10.91
N THR A 295 11.23 -6.10 -10.59
CA THR A 295 9.82 -6.33 -10.93
C THR A 295 9.45 -5.99 -12.37
N PHE A 296 10.42 -5.48 -13.14
CA PHE A 296 10.27 -5.12 -14.53
C PHE A 296 11.22 -5.90 -15.42
N ASN A 297 10.79 -6.16 -16.65
CA ASN A 297 11.62 -6.70 -17.71
C ASN A 297 11.83 -5.63 -18.80
N PHE A 298 12.80 -4.75 -18.58
CA PHE A 298 13.16 -3.72 -19.55
C PHE A 298 13.97 -4.24 -20.75
N ALA A 299 14.42 -5.50 -20.72
CA ALA A 299 15.12 -6.12 -21.84
C ALA A 299 14.15 -6.55 -22.97
N ALA A 300 12.88 -6.78 -22.65
CA ALA A 300 11.83 -7.04 -23.63
C ALA A 300 11.09 -5.75 -24.03
N PRO A 301 10.60 -5.64 -25.27
CA PRO A 301 9.68 -4.57 -25.64
C PRO A 301 8.44 -4.56 -24.74
N PRO A 302 7.92 -3.38 -24.32
CA PRO A 302 6.72 -3.31 -23.50
C PRO A 302 5.53 -3.92 -24.23
N ASN A 303 4.65 -4.61 -23.49
CA ASN A 303 3.40 -5.16 -24.02
C ASN A 303 2.20 -4.37 -23.48
N PRO A 304 1.70 -3.36 -24.23
CA PRO A 304 0.65 -2.47 -23.77
C PRO A 304 -0.76 -3.04 -23.99
N SER A 305 -0.91 -4.32 -24.34
CA SER A 305 -2.25 -4.87 -24.56
C SER A 305 -3.14 -4.68 -23.31
N LYS A 306 -4.45 -4.74 -23.47
CA LYS A 306 -5.35 -4.60 -22.31
C LYS A 306 -5.49 -5.96 -21.62
N PRO A 307 -5.32 -6.07 -20.29
CA PRO A 307 -5.71 -7.29 -19.59
C PRO A 307 -7.22 -7.50 -19.71
N ASN A 308 -7.67 -8.75 -19.67
CA ASN A 308 -9.10 -9.05 -19.72
C ASN A 308 -9.75 -8.75 -18.35
N LEU A 309 -10.30 -7.55 -18.19
CA LEU A 309 -10.96 -7.13 -16.96
C LEU A 309 -12.44 -7.51 -16.89
N ASP A 310 -12.97 -8.27 -17.85
CA ASP A 310 -14.40 -8.60 -17.96
C ASP A 310 -14.74 -9.92 -17.23
N HIS A 311 -14.33 -10.03 -15.98
CA HIS A 311 -14.65 -11.21 -15.17
C HIS A 311 -16.11 -11.15 -14.67
N PRO A 312 -16.95 -12.19 -14.89
CA PRO A 312 -18.37 -12.15 -14.52
C PRO A 312 -18.65 -11.84 -13.05
N ARG A 313 -17.74 -12.24 -12.14
CA ARG A 313 -17.90 -11.95 -10.71
C ARG A 313 -17.72 -10.48 -10.35
N LEU A 314 -17.00 -9.67 -11.13
CA LEU A 314 -16.92 -8.22 -10.88
C LEU A 314 -18.31 -7.58 -10.94
N ASN A 315 -19.14 -8.05 -11.87
CA ASN A 315 -20.51 -7.57 -12.05
C ASN A 315 -21.48 -8.07 -10.96
N ALA A 316 -21.08 -9.07 -10.18
CA ALA A 316 -21.88 -9.65 -9.10
C ALA A 316 -21.60 -9.03 -7.72
N LEU A 317 -20.46 -8.35 -7.55
CA LEU A 317 -20.02 -7.78 -6.26
C LEU A 317 -20.91 -6.68 -5.66
N PRO A 318 -21.53 -5.77 -6.46
CA PRO A 318 -22.43 -4.76 -5.91
C PRO A 318 -23.69 -5.33 -5.22
N LYS A 319 -23.90 -6.65 -5.24
CA LYS A 319 -25.13 -7.32 -4.82
C LYS A 319 -25.00 -8.17 -3.56
N SER A 320 -23.95 -8.02 -2.74
CA SER A 320 -23.76 -8.82 -1.51
C SER A 320 -24.23 -8.09 -0.22
N PRO A 321 -25.49 -8.26 0.21
CA PRO A 321 -26.07 -7.57 1.37
C PRO A 321 -25.49 -8.00 2.74
N GLN A 322 -24.74 -9.10 2.81
CA GLN A 322 -24.14 -9.60 4.07
C GLN A 322 -23.01 -8.72 4.62
N CYS A 323 -22.51 -7.77 3.82
CA CYS A 323 -21.28 -7.04 4.13
C CYS A 323 -21.55 -5.76 4.94
N VAL A 324 -22.73 -5.16 4.78
CA VAL A 324 -23.09 -3.88 5.41
C VAL A 324 -23.17 -4.00 6.95
N PRO A 325 -23.78 -5.05 7.54
CA PRO A 325 -23.82 -5.17 9.00
C PRO A 325 -22.43 -5.35 9.64
N ASN A 326 -21.54 -6.15 9.01
CA ASN A 326 -20.19 -6.38 9.53
C ASN A 326 -19.27 -5.17 9.34
N ALA A 327 -19.45 -4.39 8.28
CA ALA A 327 -18.78 -3.11 8.12
C ALA A 327 -19.12 -2.14 9.26
N VAL A 328 -20.41 -2.01 9.59
CA VAL A 328 -20.88 -1.11 10.65
C VAL A 328 -20.45 -1.61 12.03
N LEU A 329 -20.67 -2.89 12.34
CA LEU A 329 -20.28 -3.48 13.64
C LEU A 329 -18.76 -3.47 13.83
N GLY A 330 -17.99 -3.85 12.81
CA GLY A 330 -16.52 -3.91 12.92
C GLY A 330 -15.91 -2.53 13.14
N THR A 331 -16.43 -1.53 12.44
CA THR A 331 -15.93 -0.15 12.50
C THR A 331 -16.37 0.58 13.76
N VAL A 332 -17.60 0.37 14.23
CA VAL A 332 -18.18 1.15 15.35
C VAL A 332 -18.01 0.45 16.70
N THR A 333 -18.19 -0.87 16.74
CA THR A 333 -18.25 -1.63 18.00
C THR A 333 -17.07 -2.58 18.20
N LYS A 334 -16.13 -2.65 17.25
CA LYS A 334 -15.05 -3.67 17.22
C LYS A 334 -15.58 -5.10 17.35
N THR A 335 -16.82 -5.32 16.94
CA THR A 335 -17.47 -6.64 16.93
C THR A 335 -17.79 -7.02 15.49
N ALA A 336 -17.80 -8.31 15.19
CA ALA A 336 -18.20 -8.79 13.87
C ALA A 336 -19.12 -9.99 14.04
N ILE A 337 -20.06 -10.16 13.11
CA ILE A 337 -20.76 -11.43 12.95
C ILE A 337 -19.69 -12.47 12.56
N PRO A 338 -19.50 -13.55 13.35
CA PRO A 338 -18.45 -14.52 13.10
C PRO A 338 -18.56 -15.09 11.68
N TYR A 339 -17.44 -15.09 10.95
CA TYR A 339 -17.38 -15.76 9.65
C TYR A 339 -17.60 -17.26 9.82
N ARG A 340 -18.42 -17.86 8.97
CA ARG A 340 -18.54 -19.31 8.91
C ARG A 340 -17.24 -19.89 8.36
N VAL A 341 -16.46 -20.53 9.22
CA VAL A 341 -15.25 -21.24 8.82
C VAL A 341 -15.65 -22.46 7.98
N PRO A 342 -15.07 -22.66 6.78
CA PRO A 342 -15.33 -23.85 5.97
C PRO A 342 -15.06 -25.17 6.73
N PHE A 343 -15.84 -26.21 6.44
CA PHE A 343 -15.61 -27.57 6.91
C PHE A 343 -15.78 -28.56 5.75
N PRO A 344 -14.86 -29.53 5.57
CA PRO A 344 -13.64 -29.74 6.35
C PRO A 344 -12.61 -28.62 6.14
N GLN A 345 -11.75 -28.43 7.15
CA GLN A 345 -10.63 -27.48 7.08
C GLN A 345 -9.43 -28.19 6.43
N SER A 346 -8.69 -27.45 5.62
CA SER A 346 -7.46 -27.92 4.97
C SER A 346 -6.37 -26.86 5.09
N MET A 347 -5.12 -27.27 4.94
CA MET A 347 -4.00 -26.34 4.80
C MET A 347 -3.95 -25.76 3.38
N PRO A 348 -3.42 -24.54 3.19
CA PRO A 348 -3.15 -24.04 1.84
C PRO A 348 -2.12 -24.95 1.16
N THR A 349 -2.26 -25.10 -0.15
CA THR A 349 -1.27 -25.80 -1.00
C THR A 349 -0.70 -24.80 -1.98
N GLN A 350 0.61 -24.85 -2.21
CA GLN A 350 1.25 -23.99 -3.20
C GLN A 350 0.84 -24.48 -4.59
N GLU A 351 0.35 -23.57 -5.41
CA GLU A 351 -0.03 -23.88 -6.77
C GLU A 351 1.20 -24.09 -7.65
N THR A 352 1.14 -25.10 -8.50
CA THR A 352 2.20 -25.42 -9.48
C THR A 352 1.93 -24.81 -10.85
N ALA A 353 0.76 -24.22 -11.07
CA ALA A 353 0.33 -23.64 -12.34
C ALA A 353 -0.39 -22.27 -12.15
N PRO A 354 -0.23 -21.33 -13.09
CA PRO A 354 0.70 -21.38 -14.21
C PRO A 354 2.17 -21.39 -13.73
N THR A 355 3.07 -22.02 -14.49
CA THR A 355 4.51 -21.94 -14.19
C THR A 355 4.91 -20.48 -14.22
N ARG A 356 5.35 -19.95 -13.07
CA ARG A 356 5.77 -18.56 -12.97
C ARG A 356 7.24 -18.47 -13.35
N GLY A 357 7.55 -17.57 -14.28
CA GLY A 357 8.94 -17.25 -14.58
C GLY A 357 9.54 -16.50 -13.40
N ILE A 358 10.73 -16.90 -12.97
CA ILE A 358 11.54 -16.06 -12.09
C ILE A 358 12.28 -15.10 -13.03
N PRO A 359 12.16 -13.77 -12.85
CA PRO A 359 12.97 -12.83 -13.60
C PRO A 359 14.43 -13.24 -13.51
N SER A 360 15.05 -13.52 -14.66
CA SER A 360 16.46 -13.88 -14.73
C SER A 360 17.25 -12.63 -15.09
N GLY A 361 18.13 -12.18 -14.20
CA GLY A 361 18.99 -11.04 -14.47
C GLY A 361 19.72 -10.49 -13.25
N LEU A 362 20.95 -10.01 -13.50
CA LEU A 362 21.60 -8.97 -12.70
C LEU A 362 21.24 -7.63 -13.36
N CYS A 363 20.07 -7.08 -13.06
CA CYS A 363 19.74 -5.70 -13.41
C CYS A 363 19.53 -4.94 -12.11
#